data_AF-A0A662VDE3-F1
#
_entry.id   AF-A0A662VDE3-F1
#
_cell.length_a   1.000
_cell.length_b   1.000
_cell.length_c   1.000
_cell.angle_alpha   90.00
_cell.angle_beta   90.00
_cell.angle_gamma   90.00
#
_symmetry.space_group_name_H-M   'P 1'
#
loop_
_entity.id
_entity.type
_entity.pdbx_description
1 polymer ?
#
loop_
_entity_poly.entity_id
_entity_poly.type
_entity_poly.pdbx_seq_one_letter_code
_entity_poly.pdbx_strand_id
1 'polypeptide(L)'
;MVKPPKGYRHRTRQLLRKSIREKGAIPPLSKLMIEYRSGDKVHIVIDPAIHKAMPHRRYHGKTGIVVGKRGHAYIVQVKVGSKTKTLFIRPEHLKPAFPIEDRIREIIENTKKLAELAKSTEK
;
A
#
# COMPACT_ATOMS: atom_id res chain seq x y z
N MET A 1 -15.35 -12.73 34.91
CA MET A 1 -14.66 -12.74 33.60
C MET A 1 -13.82 -11.48 33.45
N VAL A 2 -12.51 -11.57 33.22
CA VAL A 2 -11.60 -10.41 33.20
C VAL A 2 -11.68 -9.66 31.86
N LYS A 3 -11.71 -8.33 31.91
CA LYS A 3 -11.75 -7.48 30.72
C LYS A 3 -10.44 -7.58 29.95
N PRO A 4 -10.45 -7.91 28.65
CA PRO A 4 -9.23 -8.00 27.87
C PRO A 4 -8.57 -6.62 27.67
N PRO A 5 -7.23 -6.56 27.61
CA PRO A 5 -6.50 -5.31 27.44
C PRO A 5 -6.73 -4.69 26.05
N LYS A 6 -6.69 -3.36 25.98
CA LYS A 6 -6.97 -2.57 24.75
C LYS A 6 -5.70 -2.11 24.01
N GLY A 7 -4.61 -2.89 24.06
CA GLY A 7 -3.35 -2.53 23.41
C GLY A 7 -3.39 -2.61 21.87
N TYR A 8 -2.55 -1.82 21.21
CA TYR A 8 -2.41 -1.79 19.74
C TYR A 8 -2.16 -3.20 19.13
N ARG A 9 -1.33 -4.02 19.80
CA ARG A 9 -0.96 -5.38 19.40
C ARG A 9 -1.63 -6.50 20.22
N HIS A 10 -2.74 -6.20 20.90
CA HIS A 10 -3.50 -7.26 21.57
C HIS A 10 -3.99 -8.31 20.55
N ARG A 11 -4.11 -9.61 20.87
CA ARG A 11 -4.61 -10.65 19.94
C ARG A 11 -4.00 -10.68 18.52
N THR A 12 -2.77 -10.18 18.31
CA THR A 12 -2.10 -10.22 17.01
C THR A 12 -1.08 -11.36 16.88
N ARG A 13 -1.02 -12.29 17.85
CA ARG A 13 -0.01 -13.35 17.89
C ARG A 13 0.08 -14.15 16.60
N GLN A 14 -1.06 -14.56 16.04
CA GLN A 14 -1.10 -15.29 14.78
C GLN A 14 -0.97 -14.36 13.56
N LEU A 15 -1.63 -13.18 13.60
CA LEU A 15 -1.63 -12.22 12.49
C LEU A 15 -0.24 -11.65 12.17
N LEU A 16 0.58 -11.40 13.20
CA LEU A 16 1.94 -10.87 13.07
C LEU A 16 3.01 -11.97 13.12
N ARG A 17 2.62 -13.24 13.01
CA ARG A 17 3.59 -14.35 12.96
C ARG A 17 4.08 -14.49 11.51
N LYS A 18 5.39 -14.40 11.30
CA LYS A 18 6.00 -14.78 10.02
C LYS A 18 5.94 -16.30 9.82
N SER A 19 5.94 -16.71 8.55
CA SER A 19 6.15 -18.12 8.19
C SER A 19 7.49 -18.61 8.73
N ILE A 20 7.58 -19.91 8.99
CA ILE A 20 8.77 -20.53 9.61
C ILE A 20 10.03 -20.23 8.79
N ARG A 21 9.93 -20.29 7.47
CA ARG A 21 11.05 -20.04 6.54
C ARG A 21 11.34 -18.56 6.30
N GLU A 22 10.44 -17.67 6.73
CA GLU A 22 10.57 -16.21 6.57
C GLU A 22 10.99 -15.53 7.88
N LYS A 23 11.25 -16.30 8.94
CA LYS A 23 11.75 -15.77 10.21
C LYS A 23 13.12 -15.13 10.00
N GLY A 24 13.32 -13.93 10.55
CA GLY A 24 14.56 -13.17 10.39
C GLY A 24 14.72 -12.47 9.04
N ALA A 25 13.87 -12.76 8.06
CA ALA A 25 13.93 -12.12 6.75
C ALA A 25 13.48 -10.66 6.83
N ILE A 26 14.31 -9.78 6.27
CA ILE A 26 13.96 -8.39 5.94
C ILE A 26 13.04 -8.42 4.70
N PRO A 27 12.09 -7.48 4.55
CA PRO A 27 11.30 -7.36 3.33
C PRO A 27 12.21 -7.34 2.09
N PRO A 28 11.85 -8.07 1.01
CA PRO A 28 12.67 -8.13 -0.19
C PRO A 28 12.82 -6.75 -0.82
N LEU A 29 13.99 -6.47 -1.38
CA LEU A 29 14.30 -5.18 -2.01
C LEU A 29 13.32 -4.86 -3.14
N SER A 30 12.85 -5.87 -3.87
CA SER A 30 11.83 -5.74 -4.91
C SER A 30 10.56 -5.05 -4.41
N LYS A 31 10.13 -5.31 -3.17
CA LYS A 31 8.94 -4.68 -2.57
C LYS A 31 9.20 -3.23 -2.18
N LEU A 32 10.42 -2.93 -1.72
CA LEU A 32 10.83 -1.59 -1.29
C LEU A 32 10.96 -0.61 -2.44
N MET A 33 11.41 -1.08 -3.61
CA MET A 33 11.64 -0.26 -4.80
C MET A 33 10.36 0.04 -5.59
N ILE A 34 9.20 -0.49 -5.19
CA ILE A 34 7.94 -0.20 -5.87
C ILE A 34 7.53 1.25 -5.59
N GLU A 35 7.47 2.04 -6.65
CA GLU A 35 6.97 3.41 -6.60
C GLU A 35 5.46 3.46 -6.81
N TYR A 36 4.78 3.98 -5.79
CA TYR A 36 3.35 4.21 -5.80
C TYR A 36 3.06 5.67 -6.18
N ARG A 37 2.20 5.86 -7.18
CA ARG A 37 1.67 7.15 -7.62
C ARG A 37 0.37 7.45 -6.87
N SER A 38 -0.01 8.72 -6.84
CA SER A 38 -1.33 9.14 -6.36
C SER A 38 -2.42 8.50 -7.23
N GLY A 39 -3.42 7.90 -6.61
CA GLY A 39 -4.50 7.17 -7.28
C GLY A 39 -4.31 5.64 -7.28
N ASP A 40 -3.10 5.15 -7.02
CA ASP A 40 -2.83 3.71 -7.06
C ASP A 40 -3.58 2.96 -5.96
N LYS A 41 -4.14 1.80 -6.32
CA LYS A 41 -4.75 0.87 -5.38
C LYS A 41 -3.68 -0.01 -4.74
N VAL A 42 -3.69 -0.08 -3.41
CA VAL A 42 -2.71 -0.84 -2.62
C VAL A 42 -3.40 -1.69 -1.56
N HIS A 43 -2.86 -2.88 -1.32
CA HIS A 43 -3.23 -3.71 -0.18
C HIS A 43 -2.31 -3.44 1.00
N ILE A 44 -2.89 -3.29 2.19
CA ILE A 44 -2.15 -3.11 3.43
C ILE A 44 -1.87 -4.48 4.03
N VAL A 45 -0.62 -4.93 3.92
CA VAL A 45 -0.15 -6.19 4.48
C VAL A 45 1.00 -5.91 5.42
N ILE A 46 0.71 -6.03 6.71
CA ILE A 46 1.69 -5.74 7.77
C ILE A 46 2.84 -6.74 7.70
N ASP A 47 4.05 -6.23 7.65
CA ASP A 47 5.26 -7.02 7.88
C ASP A 47 5.71 -6.81 9.33
N PRO A 48 5.71 -7.85 10.17
CA PRO A 48 6.06 -7.72 11.59
C PRO A 48 7.54 -7.42 11.84
N ALA A 49 8.46 -7.66 10.89
CA ALA A 49 9.88 -7.40 11.08
C ALA A 49 10.18 -5.89 11.16
N ILE A 50 9.34 -5.05 10.54
CA ILE A 50 9.52 -3.61 10.53
C ILE A 50 8.45 -2.97 11.41
N HIS A 51 8.87 -2.36 12.51
CA HIS A 51 7.96 -1.75 13.46
C HIS A 51 7.57 -0.30 13.11
N LYS A 52 8.38 0.37 12.29
CA LYS A 52 8.20 1.80 11.96
C LYS A 52 6.99 1.98 11.04
N ALA A 53 6.13 2.95 11.35
CA ALA A 53 4.91 3.27 10.60
C ALA A 53 4.02 2.03 10.30
N MET A 54 4.02 1.07 11.24
CA MET A 54 3.18 -0.11 11.18
C MET A 54 1.71 0.28 11.43
N PRO A 55 0.77 -0.09 10.54
CA PRO A 55 -0.64 0.22 10.75
C PRO A 55 -1.24 -0.68 11.84
N HIS A 56 -2.32 -0.20 12.47
CA HIS A 56 -3.07 -1.01 13.44
C HIS A 56 -3.68 -2.26 12.76
N ARG A 57 -3.80 -3.37 13.50
CA ARG A 57 -4.29 -4.66 12.97
C ARG A 57 -5.61 -4.58 12.21
N ARG A 58 -6.47 -3.61 12.56
CA ARG A 58 -7.78 -3.39 11.93
C ARG A 58 -7.66 -3.12 10.42
N TYR A 59 -6.54 -2.57 9.98
CA TYR A 59 -6.30 -2.22 8.58
C TYR A 59 -5.54 -3.31 7.83
N HIS A 60 -5.11 -4.38 8.49
CA HIS A 60 -4.48 -5.51 7.84
C HIS A 60 -5.46 -6.16 6.85
N GLY A 61 -4.99 -6.45 5.63
CA GLY A 61 -5.79 -7.04 4.55
C GLY A 61 -6.80 -6.09 3.92
N LYS A 62 -6.78 -4.80 4.26
CA LYS A 62 -7.64 -3.80 3.62
C LYS A 62 -6.96 -3.21 2.39
N THR A 63 -7.77 -2.89 1.40
CA THR A 63 -7.34 -2.14 0.21
C THR A 63 -7.56 -0.65 0.46
N GLY A 64 -6.59 0.16 0.05
CA GLY A 64 -6.66 1.61 0.09
C GLY A 64 -6.17 2.24 -1.20
N ILE A 65 -6.33 3.55 -1.28
CA ILE A 65 -5.89 4.38 -2.39
C ILE A 65 -4.76 5.27 -1.89
N VAL A 66 -3.66 5.32 -2.63
CA VAL A 66 -2.53 6.22 -2.33
C VAL A 66 -2.93 7.65 -2.70
N VAL A 67 -2.87 8.56 -1.75
CA VAL A 67 -3.12 10.00 -1.98
C VAL A 67 -1.83 10.70 -2.36
N GLY A 68 -0.71 10.28 -1.76
CA GLY A 68 0.59 10.88 -1.99
C GLY A 68 1.66 10.27 -1.08
N LYS A 69 2.83 10.90 -1.05
CA LYS A 69 4.00 10.48 -0.29
C LYS A 69 4.43 11.59 0.66
N ARG A 70 4.76 11.25 1.91
CA ARG A 70 5.32 12.15 2.91
C ARG A 70 6.58 11.53 3.50
N GLY A 71 7.74 12.05 3.09
CA GLY A 71 9.04 11.49 3.45
C GLY A 71 9.15 10.02 3.00
N HIS A 72 9.40 9.12 3.95
CA HIS A 72 9.52 7.67 3.69
C HIS A 72 8.18 6.92 3.73
N ALA A 73 7.06 7.58 4.02
CA ALA A 73 5.75 6.94 4.14
C ALA A 73 4.79 7.41 3.04
N TYR A 74 3.87 6.55 2.67
CA TYR A 74 2.75 6.86 1.79
C TYR A 74 1.51 7.20 2.62
N ILE A 75 0.75 8.16 2.11
CA ILE A 75 -0.56 8.55 2.64
C ILE A 75 -1.59 7.66 1.94
N VAL A 76 -2.22 6.77 2.69
CA VAL A 76 -3.18 5.80 2.15
C VAL A 76 -4.55 6.07 2.76
N GLN A 77 -5.55 6.28 1.91
CA GLN A 77 -6.94 6.34 2.31
C GLN A 77 -7.57 4.95 2.26
N VAL A 78 -8.13 4.51 3.38
CA VAL A 78 -8.82 3.22 3.52
C VAL A 78 -10.25 3.46 3.96
N LYS A 79 -11.18 2.79 3.27
CA LYS A 79 -12.58 2.76 3.68
C LYS A 79 -12.79 1.67 4.74
N VAL A 80 -13.24 2.07 5.93
CA VAL A 80 -13.59 1.15 7.02
C VAL A 80 -15.05 1.37 7.39
N GLY A 81 -15.91 0.47 6.93
CA GLY A 81 -17.36 0.65 7.04
C GLY A 81 -17.81 1.87 6.22
N SER A 82 -18.49 2.79 6.88
CA SER A 82 -18.96 4.06 6.28
C SER A 82 -17.92 5.18 6.28
N LYS A 83 -16.80 5.03 6.98
CA LYS A 83 -15.83 6.13 7.18
C LYS A 83 -14.56 5.89 6.37
N THR A 84 -14.06 6.94 5.74
CA THR A 84 -12.71 6.98 5.16
C THR A 84 -11.70 7.36 6.26
N LYS A 85 -10.57 6.67 6.27
CA LYS A 85 -9.48 6.88 7.22
C LYS A 85 -8.18 7.04 6.47
N THR A 86 -7.44 8.08 6.82
CA THR A 86 -6.11 8.36 6.28
C THR A 86 -5.06 7.73 7.18
N LEU A 87 -4.12 6.99 6.58
CA LEU A 87 -3.06 6.27 7.26
C LEU A 87 -1.71 6.70 6.66
N PHE A 88 -0.69 6.76 7.51
CA PHE A 88 0.70 6.96 7.11
C PHE A 88 1.42 5.63 7.21
N ILE A 89 1.71 5.01 6.07
CA ILE A 89 2.19 3.64 6.00
C ILE A 89 3.47 3.59 5.18
N ARG A 90 4.43 2.84 5.67
CA ARG A 90 5.71 2.59 5.02
C ARG A 90 5.58 1.56 3.87
N PRO A 91 6.36 1.64 2.78
CA PRO A 91 6.28 0.72 1.64
C PRO A 91 6.42 -0.76 2.05
N GLU A 92 7.14 -1.04 3.13
CA GLU A 92 7.29 -2.37 3.73
C GLU A 92 5.95 -3.06 4.01
N HIS A 93 4.92 -2.27 4.30
CA HIS A 93 3.59 -2.75 4.66
C HIS A 93 2.55 -2.60 3.54
N LEU A 94 2.98 -2.22 2.34
CA LEU A 94 2.12 -2.05 1.17
C LEU A 94 2.41 -3.15 0.15
N LYS A 95 1.38 -3.61 -0.53
CA LYS A 95 1.49 -4.44 -1.73
C LYS A 95 0.66 -3.78 -2.84
N PRO A 96 1.13 -3.77 -4.10
CA PRO A 96 0.31 -3.30 -5.20
C PRO A 96 -0.93 -4.20 -5.35
N ALA A 97 -2.08 -3.59 -5.62
CA ALA A 97 -3.33 -4.29 -5.92
C ALA A 97 -3.62 -4.32 -7.43
N PHE A 98 -2.87 -3.55 -8.22
CA PHE A 98 -3.04 -3.46 -9.66
C PHE A 98 -2.11 -4.44 -10.39
N PRO A 99 -2.57 -5.05 -11.49
CA PRO A 99 -1.70 -5.68 -12.47
C PRO A 99 -0.76 -4.64 -13.09
N ILE A 100 0.50 -5.00 -13.32
CA ILE A 100 1.49 -4.09 -13.93
C ILE A 100 1.08 -3.77 -15.38
N GLU A 101 0.41 -4.71 -16.04
CA GLU A 101 -0.06 -4.57 -17.41
C GLU A 101 -1.01 -3.39 -17.59
N ASP A 102 -1.92 -3.17 -16.65
CA ASP A 102 -2.89 -2.07 -16.73
C ASP A 102 -2.19 -0.71 -16.69
N ARG A 103 -1.12 -0.61 -15.90
CA ARG A 103 -0.30 0.61 -15.81
C ARG A 103 0.46 0.87 -17.12
N ILE A 104 1.00 -0.19 -17.75
CA ILE A 104 1.70 -0.08 -19.03
C ILE A 104 0.72 0.34 -20.14
N ARG A 105 -0.48 -0.25 -20.16
CA ARG A 105 -1.53 0.10 -21.12
C ARG A 105 -1.92 1.58 -21.01
N GLU A 106 -2.13 2.06 -19.78
CA GLU A 106 -2.45 3.47 -19.52
C GLU A 106 -1.34 4.41 -20.04
N ILE A 107 -0.07 4.06 -19.86
CA ILE A 107 1.07 4.83 -20.38
C ILE A 107 1.06 4.90 -21.91
N ILE A 108 0.82 3.76 -22.57
CA ILE A 108 0.76 3.68 -24.04
C ILE A 108 -0.42 4.51 -24.59
N GLU A 109 -1.57 4.43 -23.92
CA GLU A 109 -2.76 5.17 -24.35
C GLU A 109 -2.58 6.69 -24.20
N ASN A 110 -1.98 7.13 -23.09
CA ASN A 110 -1.68 8.55 -22.86
C ASN A 110 -0.65 9.09 -23.86
N THR A 111 0.37 8.31 -24.21
CA THR A 111 1.36 8.71 -25.22
C THR A 111 0.75 8.81 -26.62
N LYS A 112 -0.15 7.89 -26.99
CA LYS A 112 -0.91 7.99 -28.25
C LYS A 112 -1.75 9.27 -28.32
N LYS A 113 -2.51 9.58 -27.25
CA LYS A 113 -3.33 10.81 -27.17
C LYS A 113 -2.50 12.09 -27.32
N LEU A 114 -1.33 12.15 -26.67
CA LEU A 114 -0.43 13.30 -26.80
C LEU A 114 0.08 13.49 -28.23
N ALA A 115 0.40 12.40 -28.94
CA ALA A 115 0.85 12.46 -30.33
C ALA A 115 -0.24 12.93 -31.30
N GLU A 116 -1.51 12.59 -31.05
CA GLU A 116 -2.65 13.08 -31.83
C GLU A 116 -2.89 14.58 -31.62
N LEU A 117 -2.81 15.05 -30.37
CA LEU A 117 -2.90 16.48 -30.04
C LEU A 117 -1.81 17.29 -30.75
N ALA A 118 -0.55 16.82 -30.71
CA ALA A 118 0.56 17.49 -31.38
C ALA A 118 0.31 17.68 -32.89
N LYS A 119 -0.20 16.66 -33.57
CA LYS A 119 -0.57 16.71 -35.00
C LYS A 119 -1.73 17.65 -35.29
N SER A 120 -2.63 17.88 -34.33
CA SER A 120 -3.76 18.81 -34.47
C SER A 120 -3.36 20.27 -34.28
N THR A 121 -2.35 20.55 -33.45
CA THR A 121 -1.79 21.90 -33.25
C THR A 121 -0.88 22.37 -34.37
N GLU A 122 -0.32 21.46 -35.16
CA GLU A 122 0.53 21.79 -36.33
C GLU A 122 -0.28 22.04 -37.61
N LYS A 123 -1.61 21.86 -37.58
CA LYS A 123 -2.55 22.24 -38.63
C LYS A 123 -3.25 23.54 -38.30
#